data_AF-A0A430B5J4-F1
#
_entry.id   AF-A0A430B5J4-F1
#
_cell.length_a   1.000
_cell.length_b   1.000
_cell.length_c   1.000
_cell.angle_alpha   90.00
_cell.angle_beta   90.00
_cell.angle_gamma   90.00
#
_symmetry.space_group_name_H-M   'P 1'
#
loop_
_entity.id
_entity.type
_entity.pdbx_description
1 polymer ?
#
loop_
_entity_poly.entity_id
_entity_poly.type
_entity_poly.pdbx_seq_one_letter_code
_entity_poly.pdbx_strand_id
1 'polypeptide(L)'
;MAFWQVGLFIFHRLPPVIGVLISLFLSLLVGYLPFVGRELTLQRMFVFFPYFILGYYLPVGTFNFFQRGKITKFIGITLWTVLFSIIFKLEKINKYWVFGSKAYEDFMAVPEFGATVRLMVFCLSFLGVFSFFCLISDKKRWYTKYGTKTLTIYLLHGFVVKGLRELIGSTNLPGIILIVTIVIFSFFLTVLLGNDRFSQIAAKGSFLLGNIFQKYMPEKSITPMKRSLIKK
;
A
#
# COMPACT_ATOMS: atom_id res chain seq x y z
N MET A 1 -4.67 -8.78 -3.28
CA MET A 1 -3.32 -9.25 -3.64
C MET A 1 -3.35 -10.30 -4.74
N ALA A 2 -4.11 -11.40 -4.61
CA ALA A 2 -4.22 -12.42 -5.66
C ALA A 2 -4.62 -11.84 -7.04
N PHE A 3 -5.61 -10.93 -7.06
CA PHE A 3 -6.03 -10.24 -8.28
C PHE A 3 -4.89 -9.54 -9.02
N TRP A 4 -4.04 -8.79 -8.30
CA TRP A 4 -2.91 -8.09 -8.91
C TRP A 4 -1.83 -9.05 -9.42
N GLN A 5 -1.59 -10.16 -8.71
CA GLN A 5 -0.65 -11.20 -9.14
C GLN A 5 -1.13 -11.88 -10.43
N VAL A 6 -2.44 -12.15 -10.55
CA VAL A 6 -3.03 -12.63 -11.81
C VAL A 6 -2.89 -11.58 -12.91
N GLY A 7 -3.12 -10.30 -12.60
CA GLY A 7 -2.90 -9.19 -13.53
C GLY A 7 -1.47 -9.16 -14.10
N LEU A 8 -0.44 -9.45 -13.29
CA LEU A 8 0.95 -9.48 -13.77
C LEU A 8 1.18 -10.50 -14.89
N PHE A 9 0.42 -11.59 -14.96
CA PHE A 9 0.55 -12.55 -16.04
C PHE A 9 0.39 -11.91 -17.42
N ILE A 10 -0.54 -10.96 -17.52
CA ILE A 10 -0.81 -10.20 -18.74
C ILE A 10 0.21 -9.06 -18.89
N PHE A 11 0.42 -8.29 -17.81
CA PHE A 11 1.22 -7.07 -17.87
C PHE A 11 2.72 -7.34 -18.04
N HIS A 12 3.26 -8.46 -17.57
CA HIS A 12 4.68 -8.80 -17.75
C HIS A 12 5.11 -8.87 -19.24
N ARG A 13 4.17 -9.11 -20.15
CA ARG A 13 4.44 -9.17 -21.61
C ARG A 13 4.44 -7.80 -22.28
N LEU A 14 3.98 -6.76 -21.60
CA LEU A 14 3.84 -5.41 -22.15
C LEU A 14 5.08 -4.57 -21.87
N PRO A 15 5.42 -3.60 -22.73
CA PRO A 15 6.47 -2.65 -22.41
C PRO A 15 6.04 -1.74 -21.24
N PRO A 16 6.98 -1.27 -20.41
CA PRO A 16 6.66 -0.58 -19.15
C PRO A 16 5.70 0.59 -19.29
N VAL A 17 5.92 1.45 -20.30
CA VAL A 17 5.10 2.64 -20.55
C VAL A 17 3.65 2.26 -20.88
N ILE A 18 3.46 1.28 -21.77
CA ILE A 18 2.13 0.83 -22.18
C ILE A 18 1.42 0.15 -21.00
N GLY A 19 2.12 -0.67 -20.23
CA GLY A 19 1.56 -1.30 -19.04
C GLY A 19 1.07 -0.28 -18.01
N VAL A 20 1.83 0.77 -17.74
CA VAL A 20 1.41 1.85 -16.83
C VAL A 20 0.21 2.61 -17.40
N LEU A 21 0.24 2.98 -18.69
CA LEU A 21 -0.87 3.71 -19.33
C LEU A 21 -2.18 2.92 -19.33
N ILE A 22 -2.13 1.62 -19.65
CA ILE A 22 -3.31 0.76 -19.61
C ILE A 22 -3.83 0.63 -18.17
N SER A 23 -2.94 0.43 -17.20
CA SER A 23 -3.36 0.34 -15.80
C SER A 23 -4.02 1.64 -15.32
N LEU A 24 -3.48 2.80 -15.72
CA LEU A 24 -4.03 4.11 -15.40
C LEU A 24 -5.40 4.30 -16.03
N PHE A 25 -5.53 3.95 -17.32
CA PHE A 25 -6.81 4.01 -18.02
C PHE A 25 -7.88 3.14 -17.35
N LEU A 26 -7.56 1.90 -17.01
CA LEU A 26 -8.46 0.99 -16.28
C LEU A 26 -8.87 1.57 -14.92
N SER A 27 -7.94 2.20 -14.21
CA SER A 27 -8.20 2.84 -12.91
C SER A 27 -9.17 4.03 -13.03
N LEU A 28 -9.04 4.84 -14.09
CA LEU A 28 -9.96 5.95 -14.34
C LEU A 28 -11.36 5.44 -14.74
N LEU A 29 -11.40 4.45 -15.65
CA LEU A 29 -12.64 3.86 -16.18
C LEU A 29 -13.49 3.23 -15.07
N VAL A 30 -12.88 2.50 -14.14
CA VAL A 30 -13.62 1.80 -13.08
C VAL A 30 -14.38 2.76 -12.14
N GLY A 31 -13.98 4.03 -12.08
CA GLY A 31 -14.68 5.04 -11.28
C GLY A 31 -16.04 5.44 -11.84
N TYR A 32 -16.27 5.22 -13.14
CA TYR A 32 -17.55 5.46 -13.82
C TYR A 32 -18.48 4.24 -13.85
N LEU A 33 -18.06 3.11 -13.28
CA LEU A 33 -18.85 1.88 -13.28
C LEU A 33 -19.50 1.66 -11.89
N PRO A 34 -20.74 2.13 -11.66
CA PRO A 34 -21.39 2.09 -10.33
C PRO A 34 -21.77 0.67 -9.86
N PHE A 35 -21.67 -0.33 -10.74
CA PHE A 35 -21.85 -1.75 -10.40
C PHE A 35 -20.55 -2.42 -9.91
N VAL A 36 -19.38 -1.86 -10.26
CA VAL A 36 -18.06 -2.41 -9.89
C VAL A 36 -17.62 -1.82 -8.56
N GLY A 37 -18.10 -2.34 -7.43
CA GLY A 37 -17.62 -1.87 -6.13
C GLY A 37 -18.41 -2.23 -4.88
N ARG A 38 -19.71 -2.55 -5.00
CA ARG A 38 -20.59 -2.79 -3.84
C ARG A 38 -20.25 -4.05 -3.03
N GLU A 39 -19.91 -5.15 -3.70
CA GLU A 39 -19.87 -6.46 -3.02
C GLU A 39 -18.46 -7.01 -2.74
N LEU A 40 -17.42 -6.58 -3.46
CA LEU A 40 -16.10 -7.26 -3.43
C LEU A 40 -14.88 -6.34 -3.32
N THR A 41 -15.04 -5.05 -3.02
CA THR A 41 -13.92 -4.09 -2.98
C THR A 41 -13.14 -4.03 -4.33
N LEU A 42 -13.76 -4.48 -5.43
CA LEU A 42 -13.17 -4.57 -6.77
C LEU A 42 -12.66 -3.21 -7.25
N GLN A 43 -13.44 -2.16 -6.99
CA GLN A 43 -13.08 -0.80 -7.34
C GLN A 43 -11.71 -0.41 -6.81
N ARG A 44 -11.46 -0.70 -5.53
CA ARG A 44 -10.19 -0.39 -4.87
C ARG A 44 -9.03 -1.15 -5.51
N MET A 45 -9.27 -2.38 -5.94
CA MET A 45 -8.24 -3.19 -6.60
C MET A 45 -7.81 -2.57 -7.93
N PHE A 46 -8.75 -2.12 -8.76
CA PHE A 46 -8.43 -1.43 -10.01
C PHE A 46 -7.85 -0.03 -9.78
N VAL A 47 -8.39 0.72 -8.81
CA VAL A 47 -7.93 2.08 -8.52
C VAL A 47 -6.45 2.10 -8.13
N PHE A 48 -5.99 1.16 -7.29
CA PHE A 48 -4.59 1.11 -6.85
C PHE A 48 -3.67 0.29 -7.78
N PHE A 49 -4.21 -0.34 -8.82
CA PHE A 49 -3.44 -1.17 -9.75
C PHE A 49 -2.27 -0.43 -10.44
N PRO A 50 -2.39 0.86 -10.85
CA PRO A 50 -1.28 1.59 -11.47
C PRO A 50 -0.05 1.69 -10.57
N TYR A 51 -0.25 1.91 -9.25
CA TYR A 51 0.86 1.97 -8.30
C TYR A 51 1.59 0.62 -8.21
N PHE A 52 0.84 -0.47 -8.26
CA PHE A 52 1.38 -1.82 -8.21
C PHE A 52 2.20 -2.14 -9.48
N ILE A 53 1.68 -1.83 -10.66
CA ILE A 53 2.39 -2.02 -11.93
C ILE A 53 3.63 -1.14 -12.04
N LEU A 54 3.52 0.13 -11.62
CA LEU A 54 4.65 1.04 -11.60
C LEU A 54 5.76 0.53 -10.67
N GLY A 55 5.41 0.06 -9.48
CA GLY A 55 6.35 -0.56 -8.55
C GLY A 55 6.98 -1.86 -9.08
N TYR A 56 6.26 -2.62 -9.91
CA TYR A 56 6.77 -3.82 -10.56
C TYR A 56 7.83 -3.52 -11.63
N TYR A 57 7.63 -2.48 -12.44
CA TYR A 57 8.58 -2.10 -13.48
C TYR A 57 9.79 -1.30 -12.97
N LEU A 58 9.70 -0.71 -11.79
CA LEU A 58 10.79 0.07 -11.19
C LEU A 58 11.95 -0.84 -10.78
N PRO A 59 13.14 -0.71 -11.39
CA PRO A 59 14.27 -1.53 -11.00
C PRO A 59 14.82 -1.09 -9.64
N VAL A 60 15.31 -2.06 -8.88
CA VAL A 60 15.86 -1.84 -7.52
C VAL A 60 17.01 -0.81 -7.53
N GLY A 61 17.77 -0.72 -8.63
CA GLY A 61 18.87 0.23 -8.79
C GLY A 61 18.45 1.70 -8.76
N THR A 62 17.23 2.04 -9.18
CA THR A 62 16.74 3.43 -9.20
C THR A 62 16.64 4.00 -7.78
N PHE A 63 16.36 3.16 -6.78
CA PHE A 63 16.25 3.60 -5.39
C PHE A 63 17.58 4.08 -4.81
N ASN A 64 18.71 3.54 -5.27
CA ASN A 64 20.03 3.95 -4.80
C ASN A 64 20.38 5.39 -5.19
N PHE A 65 19.82 5.89 -6.31
CA PHE A 65 20.03 7.26 -6.76
C PHE A 65 19.34 8.26 -5.82
N PHE A 66 18.11 7.97 -5.40
CA PHE A 66 17.32 8.89 -4.57
C PHE A 66 17.79 8.99 -3.11
N GLN A 67 18.51 7.99 -2.61
CA GLN A 67 18.83 7.84 -1.18
C GLN A 67 20.18 8.44 -0.75
N ARG A 68 21.02 8.92 -1.68
CA ARG A 68 22.44 9.24 -1.39
C ARG A 68 22.77 10.74 -1.25
N GLY A 69 21.91 11.65 -1.69
CA GLY A 69 22.20 13.09 -1.69
C GLY A 69 21.68 13.86 -0.48
N LYS A 70 22.45 14.84 0.03
CA LYS A 70 21.89 15.85 0.96
C LYS A 70 20.78 16.68 0.28
N ILE A 71 20.93 16.94 -1.02
CA ILE A 71 19.96 17.65 -1.85
C ILE A 71 18.66 16.86 -1.98
N THR A 72 18.73 15.54 -2.22
CA THR A 72 17.50 14.72 -2.33
C THR A 72 16.72 14.70 -1.03
N LYS A 73 17.41 14.64 0.12
CA LYS A 73 16.75 14.77 1.43
C LYS A 73 16.08 16.12 1.62
N PHE A 74 16.75 17.21 1.25
CA PHE A 74 16.15 18.54 1.31
C PHE A 74 14.89 18.63 0.44
N ILE A 75 14.95 18.17 -0.81
CA ILE A 75 13.79 18.07 -1.72
C ILE A 75 12.68 17.22 -1.09
N GLY A 76 13.03 16.08 -0.49
CA GLY A 76 12.10 15.21 0.22
C GLY A 76 11.37 15.95 1.34
N ILE A 77 12.10 16.65 2.22
CA ILE A 77 11.52 17.44 3.32
C ILE A 77 10.63 18.55 2.76
N THR A 78 11.10 19.30 1.76
CA THR A 78 10.33 20.39 1.15
C THR A 78 9.02 19.88 0.57
N LEU A 79 9.06 18.81 -0.23
CA LEU A 79 7.85 18.19 -0.80
C LEU A 79 6.90 17.69 0.29
N TRP A 80 7.44 17.08 1.35
CA TRP A 80 6.63 16.59 2.47
C TRP A 80 5.89 17.74 3.16
N THR A 81 6.60 18.83 3.47
CA THR A 81 6.03 20.02 4.13
C THR A 81 4.99 20.70 3.25
N VAL A 82 5.24 20.81 1.93
CA VAL A 82 4.29 21.38 0.97
C VAL A 82 3.04 20.52 0.88
N LEU A 83 3.17 19.20 0.73
CA LEU A 83 2.03 18.27 0.67
C LEU A 83 1.21 18.34 1.95
N PHE A 84 1.86 18.32 3.11
CA PHE A 84 1.16 18.41 4.40
C PHE A 84 0.42 19.73 4.56
N SER A 85 1.03 20.84 4.13
CA SER A 85 0.42 22.17 4.15
C SER A 85 -0.80 22.28 3.23
N ILE A 86 -0.73 21.68 2.03
CA ILE A 86 -1.87 21.59 1.08
C ILE A 86 -3.01 20.79 1.74
N ILE A 87 -2.72 19.62 2.28
CA ILE A 87 -3.73 18.75 2.91
C ILE A 87 -4.37 19.44 4.12
N PHE A 88 -3.56 20.13 4.94
CA PHE A 88 -4.05 20.85 6.12
C PHE A 88 -5.04 21.97 5.76
N LYS A 89 -4.81 22.68 4.66
CA LYS A 89 -5.74 23.71 4.16
C LYS A 89 -7.02 23.13 3.56
N LEU A 90 -6.99 21.88 3.13
CA LEU A 90 -8.12 21.20 2.51
C LEU A 90 -8.98 20.51 3.59
N GLU A 91 -9.58 21.30 4.49
CA GLU A 91 -10.34 20.84 5.67
C GLU A 91 -11.55 19.92 5.34
N LYS A 92 -12.01 19.90 4.08
CA LYS A 92 -13.23 19.18 3.66
C LYS A 92 -13.02 18.22 2.48
N ILE A 93 -11.84 17.60 2.35
CA ILE A 93 -11.68 16.53 1.34
C ILE A 93 -12.57 15.36 1.72
N ASN A 94 -13.43 14.96 0.78
CA ASN A 94 -14.18 13.74 0.92
C ASN A 94 -13.23 12.53 0.88
N LYS A 95 -13.19 11.75 1.96
CA LYS A 95 -12.33 10.56 2.13
C LYS A 95 -12.36 9.57 0.95
N TYR A 96 -13.48 9.49 0.22
CA TYR A 96 -13.63 8.59 -0.92
C TYR A 96 -12.74 8.97 -2.12
N TRP A 97 -12.24 10.21 -2.16
CA TRP A 97 -11.25 10.65 -3.14
C TRP A 97 -9.96 9.84 -3.04
N VAL A 98 -9.49 9.56 -1.82
CA VAL A 98 -8.24 8.82 -1.60
C VAL A 98 -8.50 7.31 -1.46
N PHE A 99 -9.67 6.91 -0.96
CA PHE A 99 -9.95 5.51 -0.63
C PHE A 99 -10.25 4.65 -1.87
N GLY A 100 -10.69 5.26 -2.98
CA GLY A 100 -10.93 4.56 -4.25
C GLY A 100 -11.97 3.44 -4.15
N SER A 101 -12.90 3.54 -3.21
CA SER A 101 -13.82 2.46 -2.85
C SER A 101 -15.28 2.71 -3.24
N LYS A 102 -15.54 3.82 -3.95
CA LYS A 102 -16.87 4.21 -4.42
C LYS A 102 -16.76 4.80 -5.83
N ALA A 103 -17.84 4.72 -6.60
CA ALA A 103 -17.94 5.33 -7.93
C ALA A 103 -18.04 6.85 -7.81
N TYR A 104 -17.66 7.57 -8.86
CA TYR A 104 -17.65 9.04 -8.85
C TYR A 104 -19.03 9.62 -8.55
N GLU A 105 -20.08 8.98 -9.04
CA GLU A 105 -21.49 9.34 -8.79
C GLU A 105 -21.87 9.30 -7.31
N ASP A 106 -21.25 8.44 -6.50
CA ASP A 106 -21.63 8.26 -5.10
C ASP A 106 -21.12 9.38 -4.18
N PHE A 107 -20.12 10.15 -4.62
CA PHE A 107 -19.41 11.08 -3.73
C PHE A 107 -18.97 12.40 -4.37
N MET A 108 -19.16 12.58 -5.68
CA MET A 108 -18.91 13.84 -6.37
C MET A 108 -20.21 14.48 -6.83
N ALA A 109 -20.29 15.80 -6.73
CA ALA A 109 -21.40 16.58 -7.28
C ALA A 109 -21.39 16.60 -8.82
N VAL A 110 -20.21 16.52 -9.45
CA VAL A 110 -20.05 16.48 -10.90
C VAL A 110 -19.18 15.27 -11.28
N PRO A 111 -19.79 14.10 -11.51
CA PRO A 111 -19.07 12.84 -11.74
C PRO A 111 -18.20 12.83 -12.99
N GLU A 112 -18.53 13.65 -14.00
CA GLU A 112 -17.79 13.78 -15.26
C GLU A 112 -16.31 14.16 -15.01
N PHE A 113 -16.05 15.03 -14.03
CA PHE A 113 -14.69 15.44 -13.64
C PHE A 113 -13.96 14.40 -12.76
N GLY A 114 -14.58 13.24 -12.50
CA GLY A 114 -14.03 12.20 -11.64
C GLY A 114 -12.65 11.72 -12.07
N ALA A 115 -12.43 11.53 -13.38
CA ALA A 115 -11.11 11.16 -13.91
C ALA A 115 -10.05 12.25 -13.65
N THR A 116 -10.38 13.53 -13.86
CA THR A 116 -9.46 14.65 -13.64
C THR A 116 -9.04 14.74 -12.19
N VAL A 117 -10.02 14.66 -11.28
CA VAL A 117 -9.77 14.60 -9.85
C VAL A 117 -8.88 13.40 -9.49
N ARG A 118 -9.17 12.23 -10.06
CA ARG A 118 -8.39 11.02 -9.81
C ARG A 118 -6.94 11.16 -10.26
N LEU A 119 -6.70 11.77 -11.42
CA LEU A 119 -5.36 12.11 -11.90
C LEU A 119 -4.63 13.06 -10.94
N MET A 120 -5.31 14.08 -10.41
CA MET A 120 -4.72 14.96 -9.38
C MET A 120 -4.33 14.18 -8.12
N VAL A 121 -5.19 13.28 -7.65
CA VAL A 121 -4.90 12.41 -6.50
C VAL A 121 -3.71 11.47 -6.80
N PHE A 122 -3.61 10.94 -8.02
CA PHE A 122 -2.45 10.17 -8.45
C PHE A 122 -1.17 11.00 -8.37
N CYS A 123 -1.16 12.21 -8.95
CA CYS A 123 -0.02 13.11 -8.89
C CYS A 123 0.41 13.39 -7.44
N LEU A 124 -0.52 13.79 -6.56
CA LEU A 124 -0.23 14.06 -5.15
C LEU A 124 0.33 12.82 -4.43
N SER A 125 -0.24 11.64 -4.71
CA SER A 125 0.22 10.38 -4.14
C SER A 125 1.62 10.01 -4.61
N PHE A 126 1.92 10.20 -5.91
CA PHE A 126 3.26 9.98 -6.46
C PHE A 126 4.28 10.95 -5.86
N LEU A 127 3.93 12.22 -5.69
CA LEU A 127 4.80 13.19 -5.01
C LEU A 127 5.05 12.76 -3.56
N GLY A 128 4.04 12.26 -2.85
CA GLY A 128 4.18 11.75 -1.48
C GLY A 128 5.09 10.53 -1.40
N VAL A 129 4.89 9.55 -2.29
CA VAL A 129 5.74 8.36 -2.39
C VAL A 129 7.20 8.74 -2.72
N PHE A 130 7.39 9.66 -3.67
CA PHE A 130 8.71 10.17 -4.04
C PHE A 130 9.40 10.87 -2.87
N SER A 131 8.69 11.79 -2.21
CA SER A 131 9.16 12.48 -1.00
C SER A 131 9.57 11.48 0.09
N PHE A 132 8.74 10.46 0.34
CA PHE A 132 9.07 9.39 1.29
C PHE A 132 10.35 8.64 0.91
N PHE A 133 10.52 8.28 -0.37
CA PHE A 133 11.72 7.60 -0.83
C PHE A 133 13.00 8.47 -0.75
N CYS A 134 12.88 9.79 -0.86
CA CYS A 134 14.01 10.69 -0.65
C CYS A 134 14.42 10.80 0.83
N LEU A 135 13.48 10.59 1.76
CA LEU A 135 13.72 10.67 3.20
C LEU A 135 14.22 9.36 3.81
N ILE A 136 13.92 8.22 3.17
CA ILE A 136 14.29 6.93 3.70
C ILE A 136 15.82 6.73 3.69
N SER A 137 16.31 6.03 4.71
CA SER A 137 17.73 5.71 4.89
C SER A 137 17.97 4.23 4.59
N ASP A 138 19.04 3.92 3.86
CA ASP A 138 19.50 2.55 3.54
C ASP A 138 20.07 1.79 4.75
N LYS A 139 20.38 2.49 5.85
CA LYS A 139 20.98 1.85 7.03
C LYS A 139 20.03 0.84 7.68
N LYS A 140 20.42 -0.44 7.71
CA LYS A 140 19.77 -1.47 8.52
C LYS A 140 19.88 -1.13 10.00
N ARG A 141 18.75 -1.04 10.70
CA ARG A 141 18.66 -0.81 12.14
C ARG A 141 17.82 -1.92 12.79
N TRP A 142 17.78 -1.93 14.12
CA TRP A 142 17.00 -2.90 14.89
C TRP A 142 15.50 -2.90 14.52
N TYR A 143 14.94 -1.73 14.19
CA TYR A 143 13.55 -1.60 13.76
C TYR A 143 13.28 -2.13 12.34
N THR A 144 14.30 -2.26 11.49
CA THR A 144 14.17 -2.81 10.13
C THR A 144 13.65 -4.26 10.15
N LYS A 145 13.96 -5.04 11.19
CA LYS A 145 13.44 -6.42 11.38
C LYS A 145 11.92 -6.47 11.50
N TYR A 146 11.31 -5.44 12.11
CA TYR A 146 9.85 -5.35 12.21
C TYR A 146 9.24 -4.88 10.89
N GLY A 147 9.94 -4.00 10.16
CA GLY A 147 9.55 -3.52 8.83
C GLY A 147 9.31 -4.64 7.82
N THR A 148 10.15 -5.69 7.83
CA THR A 148 9.98 -6.85 6.93
C THR A 148 8.75 -7.70 7.23
N LYS A 149 8.09 -7.50 8.38
CA LYS A 149 6.92 -8.25 8.84
C LYS A 149 5.63 -7.44 8.80
N THR A 150 5.68 -6.23 8.26
CA THR A 150 4.54 -5.31 8.17
C THR A 150 3.33 -5.94 7.48
N LEU A 151 3.52 -6.76 6.44
CA LEU A 151 2.42 -7.45 5.78
C LEU A 151 1.71 -8.46 6.72
N THR A 152 2.48 -9.25 7.47
CA THR A 152 1.92 -10.20 8.44
C THR A 152 1.17 -9.46 9.54
N ILE A 153 1.78 -8.42 10.11
CA ILE A 153 1.17 -7.58 11.15
C ILE A 153 -0.11 -6.94 10.61
N TYR A 154 -0.09 -6.43 9.37
CA TYR A 154 -1.25 -5.83 8.72
C TYR A 154 -2.40 -6.83 8.51
N LEU A 155 -2.12 -8.08 8.17
CA LEU A 155 -3.18 -9.07 8.01
C LEU A 155 -3.80 -9.47 9.36
N LEU A 156 -2.98 -9.61 10.41
CA LEU A 156 -3.46 -10.08 11.71
C LEU A 156 -4.08 -8.98 12.57
N HIS A 157 -3.61 -7.72 12.47
CA HIS A 157 -4.10 -6.64 13.34
C HIS A 157 -5.60 -6.39 13.17
N GLY A 158 -6.15 -6.56 11.96
CA GLY A 158 -7.55 -6.30 11.67
C GLY A 158 -8.51 -7.19 12.46
N PHE A 159 -8.13 -8.45 12.69
CA PHE A 159 -8.90 -9.38 13.53
C PHE A 159 -8.89 -8.94 15.00
N VAL A 160 -7.72 -8.52 15.48
CA VAL A 160 -7.55 -8.06 16.86
C VAL A 160 -8.32 -6.77 17.10
N VAL A 161 -8.21 -5.78 16.20
CA VAL A 161 -8.93 -4.50 16.30
C VAL A 161 -10.45 -4.70 16.23
N LYS A 162 -10.94 -5.59 15.36
CA LYS A 162 -12.38 -5.92 15.33
C LYS A 162 -12.86 -6.55 16.64
N GLY A 163 -12.11 -7.51 17.19
CA GLY A 163 -12.43 -8.13 18.48
C GLY A 163 -12.45 -7.12 19.63
N LEU A 164 -11.46 -6.21 19.67
CA LEU A 164 -11.40 -5.15 20.68
C LEU A 164 -12.53 -4.15 20.55
N ARG A 165 -12.95 -3.82 19.33
CA ARG A 165 -14.07 -2.91 19.10
C ARG A 165 -15.36 -3.44 19.71
N GLU A 166 -15.58 -4.75 19.62
CA GLU A 166 -16.74 -5.39 20.24
C GLU A 166 -16.64 -5.42 21.76
N LEU A 167 -15.43 -5.64 22.29
CA LEU A 167 -15.18 -5.76 23.72
C LEU A 167 -15.17 -4.41 24.47
N ILE A 168 -14.76 -3.34 23.79
CA ILE A 168 -14.54 -1.98 24.36
C ILE A 168 -15.68 -1.03 23.97
N GLY A 169 -16.53 -1.40 23.00
CA GLY A 169 -17.52 -0.54 22.35
C GLY A 169 -18.55 0.15 23.25
N SER A 170 -18.63 -0.22 24.53
CA SER A 170 -19.52 0.36 25.55
C SER A 170 -18.81 1.24 26.60
N THR A 171 -17.48 1.44 26.51
CA THR A 171 -16.73 2.17 27.54
C THR A 171 -16.68 3.68 27.28
N ASN A 172 -17.23 4.47 28.21
CA ASN A 172 -17.13 5.93 28.21
C ASN A 172 -15.80 6.41 28.82
N LEU A 173 -14.69 6.13 28.15
CA LEU A 173 -13.39 6.68 28.53
C LEU A 173 -13.20 8.09 27.95
N PRO A 174 -12.58 9.03 28.70
CA PRO A 174 -12.24 10.35 28.16
C PRO A 174 -11.24 10.22 26.99
N GLY A 175 -11.38 11.08 25.98
CA GLY A 175 -10.71 10.94 24.69
C GLY A 175 -9.18 10.83 24.74
N ILE A 176 -8.53 11.56 25.65
CA ILE A 176 -7.05 11.48 25.81
C ILE A 176 -6.61 10.10 26.30
N ILE A 177 -7.33 9.52 27.28
CA ILE A 177 -7.00 8.22 27.85
C ILE A 177 -7.20 7.15 26.76
N LEU A 178 -8.29 7.24 26.00
CA LEU A 178 -8.55 6.34 24.90
C LEU A 178 -7.42 6.37 23.85
N ILE A 179 -6.95 7.57 23.45
CA ILE A 179 -5.84 7.71 22.49
C ILE A 179 -4.56 7.06 23.04
N VAL A 180 -4.20 7.35 24.29
CA VAL A 180 -2.99 6.78 24.93
C VAL A 180 -3.09 5.26 25.01
N THR A 181 -4.24 4.72 25.43
CA THR A 181 -4.49 3.28 25.47
C THR A 181 -4.35 2.64 24.09
N ILE A 182 -4.91 3.25 23.05
CA ILE A 182 -4.82 2.75 21.67
C ILE A 182 -3.36 2.75 21.19
N VAL A 183 -2.58 3.80 21.50
CA VAL A 183 -1.17 3.89 21.10
C VAL A 183 -0.34 2.82 21.78
N ILE A 184 -0.48 2.67 23.10
CA ILE A 184 0.24 1.64 23.88
C ILE A 184 -0.14 0.25 23.36
N PHE A 185 -1.44 0.00 23.16
CA PHE A 185 -1.94 -1.26 22.65
C PHE A 185 -1.41 -1.56 21.24
N SER A 186 -1.39 -0.56 20.36
CA SER A 186 -0.87 -0.71 18.98
C SER A 186 0.63 -1.03 18.97
N PHE A 187 1.41 -0.40 19.85
CA PHE A 187 2.82 -0.71 20.01
C PHE A 187 3.02 -2.15 20.50
N PHE A 188 2.29 -2.56 21.54
CA PHE A 188 2.33 -3.92 22.06
C PHE A 188 1.94 -4.95 21.00
N LEU A 189 0.86 -4.69 20.25
CA LEU A 189 0.37 -5.55 19.20
C LEU A 189 1.42 -5.72 18.07
N THR A 190 2.11 -4.64 17.72
CA THR A 190 3.17 -4.66 16.69
C THR A 190 4.36 -5.51 17.14
N VAL A 191 4.76 -5.42 18.41
CA VAL A 191 5.84 -6.25 18.98
C VAL A 191 5.41 -7.71 19.06
N LEU A 192 4.19 -7.98 19.51
CA LEU A 192 3.63 -9.33 19.67
C LEU A 192 3.51 -10.06 18.32
N LEU A 193 2.88 -9.42 17.33
CA LEU A 193 2.69 -9.98 15.98
C LEU A 193 3.99 -9.95 15.17
N GLY A 194 4.90 -9.02 15.49
CA GLY A 194 6.23 -8.92 14.90
C GLY A 194 7.20 -10.00 15.38
N ASN A 195 6.79 -10.88 16.29
CA ASN A 195 7.63 -11.99 16.75
C ASN A 195 7.88 -13.02 15.62
N ASP A 196 9.03 -13.68 15.64
CA ASP A 196 9.46 -14.63 14.60
C ASP A 196 8.47 -15.79 14.44
N ARG A 197 7.82 -16.24 15.53
CA ARG A 197 6.84 -17.34 15.52
C ARG A 197 5.61 -17.05 14.66
N PHE A 198 4.98 -15.88 14.83
CA PHE A 198 3.79 -15.51 14.05
C PHE A 198 4.13 -15.32 12.57
N SER A 199 5.30 -14.74 12.27
CA SER A 199 5.76 -14.61 10.89
C SER A 199 6.00 -15.95 10.20
N GLN A 200 6.50 -16.96 10.92
CA GLN A 200 6.72 -18.30 10.37
C GLN A 200 5.41 -19.05 10.12
N ILE A 201 4.41 -18.90 11.00
CA ILE A 201 3.08 -19.49 10.82
C ILE A 201 2.40 -18.88 9.59
N ALA A 202 2.43 -17.55 9.47
CA ALA A 202 1.89 -16.86 8.30
C ALA A 202 2.65 -17.24 7.01
N ALA A 203 3.98 -17.35 7.06
CA ALA A 203 4.80 -17.75 5.93
C ALA A 203 4.49 -19.19 5.48
N LYS A 204 4.32 -20.14 6.41
CA LYS A 204 3.90 -21.52 6.10
C LYS A 204 2.54 -21.56 5.40
N GLY A 205 1.56 -20.79 5.87
CA GLY A 205 0.25 -20.67 5.22
C GLY A 205 0.35 -20.14 3.79
N SER A 206 1.18 -19.11 3.56
CA SER A 206 1.42 -18.57 2.22
C SER A 206 2.21 -19.52 1.30
N PHE A 207 3.13 -20.32 1.85
CA PHE A 207 3.93 -21.29 1.10
C PHE A 207 3.08 -22.48 0.61
N LEU A 208 2.10 -22.93 1.39
CA LEU A 208 1.15 -23.95 0.95
C LEU A 208 0.31 -23.45 -0.25
N LEU A 209 -0.16 -22.20 -0.20
CA LEU A 209 -0.83 -21.57 -1.33
C LEU A 209 0.13 -21.35 -2.52
N GLY A 210 1.36 -20.92 -2.26
CA GLY A 210 2.39 -20.68 -3.27
C GLY A 210 2.79 -21.94 -4.04
N ASN A 211 2.94 -23.09 -3.37
CA ASN A 211 3.25 -24.37 -4.03
C ASN A 211 2.11 -24.85 -4.94
N ILE A 212 0.85 -24.58 -4.56
CA ILE A 212 -0.29 -24.87 -5.43
C ILE A 212 -0.24 -23.97 -6.68
N PHE A 213 0.08 -22.68 -6.54
CA PHE A 213 0.20 -21.75 -7.67
C PHE A 213 1.42 -22.05 -8.57
N GLN A 214 2.57 -22.40 -7.98
CA GLN A 214 3.81 -22.68 -8.70
C GLN A 214 3.72 -23.99 -9.51
N LYS A 215 2.90 -24.94 -9.07
CA LYS A 215 2.58 -26.17 -9.82
C LYS A 215 1.90 -25.89 -11.18
N TYR A 216 1.34 -24.69 -11.37
CA TYR A 216 0.65 -24.27 -12.61
C TYR A 216 1.35 -23.11 -13.35
N MET A 217 2.55 -22.69 -12.94
CA MET A 217 3.34 -21.67 -13.65
C MET A 217 4.57 -22.28 -14.35
N PRO A 218 4.82 -21.94 -15.62
CA PRO A 218 6.04 -22.38 -16.31
C PRO A 218 7.30 -21.73 -15.72
N GLU A 219 8.33 -22.55 -15.55
CA GLU A 219 9.53 -22.39 -14.71
C GLU A 219 10.45 -21.18 -15.01
N LYS A 220 10.13 -20.35 -16.01
CA LYS A 220 11.13 -19.43 -16.59
C LYS A 220 11.06 -17.96 -16.15
N SER A 221 10.30 -17.59 -15.12
CA SER A 221 10.19 -16.17 -14.69
C SER A 221 10.51 -15.89 -13.22
N ILE A 222 11.09 -16.84 -12.50
CA ILE A 222 11.61 -16.60 -11.15
C ILE A 222 13.07 -17.05 -11.15
N THR A 223 13.99 -16.14 -11.45
CA THR A 223 15.35 -16.33 -10.93
C THR A 223 15.21 -16.44 -9.41
N PRO A 224 15.59 -17.57 -8.80
CA PRO A 224 15.49 -17.71 -7.36
C PRO A 224 16.38 -16.62 -6.76
N MET A 225 15.78 -15.74 -5.95
CA MET A 225 16.51 -14.81 -5.13
C MET A 225 17.47 -15.65 -4.27
N LYS A 226 18.75 -15.68 -4.68
CA LYS A 226 19.80 -16.47 -4.04
C LYS A 226 19.78 -16.15 -2.55
N ARG A 227 19.39 -17.15 -1.76
CA ARG A 227 19.27 -17.11 -0.31
C ARG A 227 20.65 -17.16 0.35
N SER A 228 21.60 -16.34 -0.11
CA SER A 228 23.01 -16.38 0.32
C SER A 228 23.39 -15.31 1.35
N LEU A 229 22.43 -14.68 2.02
CA LEU A 229 22.73 -13.68 3.06
C LEU A 229 22.13 -14.00 4.45
N ILE A 230 21.90 -15.28 4.73
CA ILE A 230 21.75 -15.78 6.10
C ILE A 230 22.99 -16.61 6.42
N LYS A 231 24.14 -15.94 6.58
CA LYS A 231 25.31 -16.40 7.34
C LYS A 231 26.35 -15.28 7.41
N LYS A 232 26.16 -14.41 8.40
CA LYS A 232 27.15 -13.84 9.34
C LYS A 232 26.51 -12.65 10.04
#